data_AF-A0A257PPV4-F1
#
_entry.id   AF-A0A257PPV4-F1
#
_cell.length_a   1.000
_cell.length_b   1.000
_cell.length_c   1.000
_cell.angle_alpha   90.00
_cell.angle_beta   90.00
_cell.angle_gamma   90.00
#
_symmetry.space_group_name_H-M   'P 1'
#
loop_
_entity.id
_entity.type
_entity.pdbx_description
1 polymer ?
#
loop_
_entity_poly.entity_id
_entity_poly.type
_entity_poly.pdbx_seq_one_letter_code
_entity_poly.pdbx_strand_id
1 'polypeptide(L)' 'MAFFEDVFKGGNIVTGLAIGVGTAVVAPILMPILGGLLRPAAKVVIRGGIMAYDQGRQAMARVSEATSDVEQPTEAHPA' A
#
# COMPACT_ATOMS: atom_id res chain seq x y z
N MET A 1 21.05 -11.91 -12.79
CA MET A 1 20.14 -10.83 -13.22
C MET A 1 20.22 -10.54 -14.73
N ALA A 2 20.83 -11.40 -15.55
CA ALA A 2 20.99 -11.15 -17.00
C ALA A 2 19.67 -11.19 -17.78
N PHE A 3 18.77 -12.11 -17.46
CA PHE A 3 17.50 -12.29 -18.17
C PHE A 3 16.57 -11.07 -18.13
N PHE A 4 16.38 -10.48 -16.94
CA PHE A 4 15.57 -9.25 -16.82
C PHE A 4 16.23 -8.07 -17.53
N GLU A 5 17.55 -7.99 -17.50
CA GLU A 5 18.31 -6.92 -18.13
C GLU A 5 18.26 -7.01 -19.67
N ASP A 6 18.33 -8.23 -20.24
CA ASP A 6 18.17 -8.49 -21.68
C ASP A 6 16.77 -8.13 -22.19
N VAL A 7 15.74 -8.47 -21.42
CA VAL A 7 14.33 -8.15 -21.76
C VAL A 7 14.05 -6.65 -21.68
N PHE A 8 14.61 -5.94 -20.69
CA PHE A 8 14.40 -4.50 -20.51
C PHE A 8 15.30 -3.60 -21.37
N LYS A 9 16.52 -4.03 -21.74
CA LYS A 9 17.46 -3.22 -22.55
C LYS A 9 17.24 -3.30 -24.06
N GLY A 10 16.16 -3.93 -24.53
CA GLY A 10 15.83 -4.03 -25.95
C GLY A 10 16.65 -5.07 -26.73
N GLY A 11 17.38 -5.93 -26.02
CA GLY A 11 18.12 -7.04 -26.59
C GLY A 11 17.18 -8.19 -26.91
N ASN A 12 16.68 -8.20 -28.14
CA ASN A 12 15.87 -9.25 -28.73
C ASN A 12 14.35 -9.12 -28.50
N ILE A 13 13.71 -8.37 -29.40
CA ILE A 13 12.26 -8.26 -29.56
C ILE A 13 11.60 -9.65 -29.59
N VAL A 14 12.25 -10.66 -30.17
CA VAL A 14 11.75 -12.04 -30.22
C VAL A 14 11.63 -12.66 -28.82
N THR A 15 12.60 -12.39 -27.94
CA THR A 15 12.54 -12.82 -26.53
C THR A 15 11.41 -12.12 -25.79
N GLY A 16 11.27 -10.80 -25.98
CA GLY A 16 10.17 -10.03 -25.40
C GLY A 16 8.80 -10.52 -25.89
N LEU A 17 8.67 -10.84 -27.17
CA LEU A 17 7.46 -11.39 -27.77
C LEU A 17 7.17 -12.81 -27.27
N ALA A 18 8.17 -13.69 -27.20
CA ALA A 18 8.01 -15.05 -26.70
C ALA A 18 7.57 -15.06 -25.22
N ILE A 19 8.15 -14.18 -24.40
CA ILE A 19 7.72 -13.98 -23.01
C ILE A 19 6.31 -13.40 -22.97
N GLY A 20 6.02 -12.36 -23.76
CA GLY A 20 4.70 -11.73 -23.80
C GLY A 20 3.61 -12.73 -24.19
N VAL A 21 3.83 -13.53 -25.23
CA VAL A 21 2.90 -14.56 -25.70
C VAL A 21 2.79 -15.71 -24.69
N GLY A 22 3.91 -16.24 -24.21
CA GLY A 22 3.91 -17.31 -23.20
C GLY A 22 3.19 -16.88 -21.92
N THR A 23 3.43 -15.65 -21.48
CA THR A 23 2.74 -15.08 -20.32
C THR A 23 1.26 -14.86 -20.61
N ALA A 24 0.87 -14.36 -21.80
CA ALA A 24 -0.54 -14.15 -22.14
C ALA A 24 -1.35 -15.47 -22.18
N VAL A 25 -0.73 -16.58 -22.58
CA VAL A 25 -1.36 -17.90 -22.59
C VAL A 25 -1.49 -18.49 -21.18
N VAL A 26 -0.46 -18.32 -20.34
CA VAL A 26 -0.45 -18.86 -18.98
C VAL A 26 -1.18 -17.93 -17.99
N ALA A 27 -1.29 -16.65 -18.30
CA ALA A 27 -1.96 -15.62 -17.51
C ALA A 27 -3.37 -16.02 -17.08
N PRO A 28 -4.32 -16.41 -17.95
CA PRO A 28 -5.68 -16.75 -17.53
C PRO A 28 -5.75 -17.95 -16.57
N ILE A 29 -4.73 -18.81 -16.52
CA ILE A 29 -4.64 -19.94 -15.59
C ILE A 29 -4.10 -19.48 -14.23
N LEU A 30 -3.09 -18.60 -14.23
CA LEU A 30 -2.50 -18.06 -13.01
C LEU A 30 -3.32 -16.90 -12.42
N MET A 31 -4.11 -16.19 -13.23
CA MET A 31 -4.92 -15.05 -12.83
C MET A 31 -6.00 -15.38 -11.79
N PRO A 32 -6.72 -16.52 -11.81
CA PRO A 32 -7.63 -16.87 -10.72
C PRO A 32 -6.88 -17.22 -9.42
N ILE A 33 -5.71 -17.85 -9.52
CA ILE A 33 -4.87 -18.22 -8.37
C ILE A 33 -4.32 -16.96 -7.69
N LEU A 34 -3.69 -16.09 -8.47
CA LEU A 34 -3.08 -14.85 -7.99
C LEU A 34 -4.14 -13.78 -7.73
N GLY A 35 -5.16 -13.67 -8.58
CA GLY A 35 -6.22 -12.66 -8.49
C GLY A 35 -7.16 -12.88 -7.31
N GLY A 36 -7.35 -14.14 -6.87
CA GLY A 36 -8.07 -14.46 -5.64
C GLY A 36 -7.39 -13.90 -4.38
N LEU A 37 -6.06 -13.75 -4.38
CA LEU A 37 -5.28 -13.23 -3.25
C LEU A 37 -4.89 -11.76 -3.42
N LEU A 38 -4.51 -11.34 -4.63
CA LEU A 38 -4.07 -9.98 -4.93
C LEU A 38 -5.19 -8.96 -4.74
N ARG A 39 -6.42 -9.25 -5.18
CA ARG A 39 -7.56 -8.33 -5.01
C ARG A 39 -7.84 -8.02 -3.53
N PRO A 40 -8.06 -9.01 -2.65
CA PRO A 40 -8.31 -8.74 -1.24
C PRO A 40 -7.08 -8.13 -0.55
N ALA A 41 -5.86 -8.59 -0.85
CA ALA A 41 -4.65 -8.02 -0.27
C ALA A 41 -4.48 -6.53 -0.62
N ALA A 42 -4.60 -6.18 -1.90
CA ALA A 42 -4.55 -4.78 -2.34
C ALA A 42 -5.65 -3.95 -1.68
N LYS A 43 -6.87 -4.49 -1.56
CA LYS A 43 -7.99 -3.79 -0.92
C LYS A 43 -7.73 -3.53 0.57
N VAL A 44 -7.14 -4.48 1.28
CA VAL A 44 -6.76 -4.33 2.69
C VAL A 44 -5.63 -3.32 2.84
N VAL A 45 -4.61 -3.36 1.98
CA VAL A 45 -3.50 -2.39 2.01
C VAL A 45 -4.02 -0.98 1.78
N ILE A 46 -4.84 -0.77 0.75
CA ILE A 46 -5.39 0.56 0.43
C ILE A 46 -6.28 1.06 1.57
N ARG A 47 -7.26 0.27 2.02
CA ARG A 47 -8.20 0.70 3.06
C ARG A 47 -7.52 0.84 4.42
N GLY A 48 -6.65 -0.11 4.77
CA GLY A 48 -5.87 -0.08 6.00
C GLY A 48 -4.92 1.11 6.04
N GLY A 49 -4.29 1.46 4.91
CA GLY A 49 -3.45 2.65 4.79
C GLY A 49 -4.22 3.95 5.03
N ILE A 50 -5.39 4.09 4.40
CA ILE A 50 -6.27 5.25 4.61
C ILE A 50 -6.70 5.34 6.08
N MET A 51 -7.19 4.25 6.65
CA MET A 51 -7.65 4.22 8.04
C MET A 51 -6.53 4.51 9.04
N ALA A 52 -5.34 3.95 8.83
CA ALA A 52 -4.17 4.22 9.67
C ALA A 52 -3.73 5.68 9.58
N TYR A 53 -3.80 6.30 8.39
CA TYR A 53 -3.50 7.72 8.23
C TYR A 53 -4.51 8.60 8.98
N ASP A 54 -5.81 8.34 8.82
CA ASP A 54 -6.86 9.09 9.52
C ASP A 54 -6.75 8.95 11.04
N GLN A 55 -6.51 7.73 11.53
CA GLN A 55 -6.30 7.46 12.95
C GLN A 55 -5.03 8.11 13.48
N GLY A 56 -3.94 8.08 12.73
CA GLY A 56 -2.68 8.74 13.08
C GLY A 56 -2.87 10.26 13.18
N ARG A 57 -3.58 10.87 12.23
CA ARG A 57 -3.90 12.30 12.27
C ARG A 57 -4.75 12.65 13.50
N GLN A 58 -5.76 11.84 13.81
CA GLN A 58 -6.60 12.05 14.99
C GLN A 58 -5.82 11.87 16.30
N ALA A 59 -4.93 10.88 16.37
CA ALA A 59 -4.07 10.65 17.53
C ALA A 59 -3.15 11.86 17.78
N MET A 60 -2.58 12.45 16.73
CA MET A 60 -1.78 13.67 16.84
C MET A 60 -2.61 14.87 17.31
N ALA A 61 -3.83 15.02 16.81
CA ALA A 61 -4.75 16.07 17.28
C ALA A 61 -5.06 15.90 18.78
N ARG A 62 -5.34 14.68 19.24
CA ARG A 62 -5.58 14.39 20.66
C ARG A 62 -4.36 14.63 21.54
N VAL A 63 -3.15 14.33 21.05
CA VAL A 63 -1.92 14.63 21.80
C VAL A 63 -1.70 16.13 21.89
N SER A 64 -1.98 16.88 20.82
CA SER A 64 -1.96 18.35 20.85
C SER A 64 -2.97 18.90 21.85
N GLU A 65 -4.22 18.42 21.82
CA GLU A 65 -5.26 18.82 22.78
C GLU A 65 -4.86 18.46 24.22
N ALA A 66 -4.40 17.23 24.48
CA ALA A 66 -3.95 16.81 25.80
C ALA A 66 -2.75 17.62 26.31
N THR A 67 -1.88 18.09 25.41
CA THR A 67 -0.78 18.98 25.77
C THR A 67 -1.34 20.33 26.18
N SER A 68 -2.25 20.91 25.37
CA SER A 68 -2.97 22.17 25.67
C SER A 68 -3.81 22.12 26.95
N ASP A 69 -4.35 20.96 27.31
CA ASP A 69 -5.11 20.75 28.56
C ASP A 69 -4.19 20.67 29.79
N VAL A 70 -2.95 20.20 29.62
CA VAL A 70 -1.94 20.19 30.70
C VAL A 70 -1.38 21.59 30.98
N GLU A 71 -1.44 22.50 30.01
CA GLU A 71 -1.04 23.91 30.17
C GLU A 71 -2.12 24.77 30.83
N GLN A 72 -3.34 24.25 31.03
CA GLN A 72 -4.36 24.91 31.86
C GLN A 72 -4.00 24.66 33.34
N PRO A 73 -3.41 25.64 34.04
CA PRO A 73 -3.15 25.51 35.46
C PRO A 73 -4.51 25.66 36.15
N THR A 74 -5.08 24.59 36.71
CA THR A 74 -5.93 24.45 37.93
C THR A 74 -6.76 25.65 38.46
N GLU A 75 -7.06 26.68 37.69
CA GLU A 75 -7.80 27.85 38.11
C GLU A 75 -9.27 27.66 37.78
N ALA A 76 -9.99 26.92 38.62
CA ALA A 76 -11.36 27.20 39.03
C ALA A 76 -12.00 26.00 39.75
N HIS A 77 -11.65 25.84 41.03
CA HIS A 77 -12.60 25.33 42.00
C HIS A 77 -12.70 26.32 43.16
N PRO A 78 -13.48 27.41 43.03
CA PRO A 78 -13.84 28.24 44.17
C PRO A 78 -14.86 27.48 45.02
N ALA A 79 -14.42 27.06 46.22
CA ALA A 79 -15.27 26.65 47.33
C ALA A 79 -15.62 27.86 48.21
#